data_AF-X0VG12-F1
#
_entry.id   AF-X0VG12-F1
#
_cell.length_a   1.000
_cell.length_b   1.000
_cell.length_c   1.000
_cell.angle_alpha   90.00
_cell.angle_beta   90.00
_cell.angle_gamma   90.00
#
_symmetry.space_group_name_H-M   'P 1'
#
loop_
_entity.id
_entity.type
_entity.pdbx_description
1 polymer ?
#
loop_
_entity_poly.entity_id
_entity_poly.type
_entity_poly.pdbx_seq_one_letter_code
_entity_poly.pdbx_strand_id
1 'polypeptide(L)'
;MSVSRRQFFKGLGAAIGMVGLHGFFKGEIAHAAEKKPIGEGKVGIEWLGHGSFLFTSCKGKKILLDPWTSTNPKCPGKYRKKGSFGAVDLILWTHGHVDHFMLPDAKELVADYQPKIVAPWELS
;
A
#
# COMPACT_ATOMS: atom_id res chain seq x y z
N MET A 1 -21.70 20.58 -41.08
CA MET A 1 -20.29 21.01 -41.13
C MET A 1 -19.51 20.14 -40.15
N SER A 2 -18.71 19.20 -40.65
CA SER A 2 -17.97 18.21 -39.85
C SER A 2 -16.59 18.76 -39.55
N VAL A 3 -16.31 19.12 -38.29
CA VAL A 3 -14.97 19.49 -37.83
C VAL A 3 -14.36 18.27 -37.14
N SER A 4 -13.26 17.77 -37.70
CA SER A 4 -12.55 16.59 -37.22
C SER A 4 -11.75 16.91 -35.95
N ARG A 5 -11.78 16.00 -34.97
CA ARG A 5 -11.07 16.06 -33.68
C ARG A 5 -9.55 16.34 -33.78
N ARG A 6 -8.94 16.22 -34.98
CA ARG A 6 -7.53 16.58 -35.21
C ARG A 6 -7.23 18.08 -35.25
N GLN A 7 -8.22 18.95 -35.45
CA GLN A 7 -7.98 20.40 -35.49
C GLN A 7 -8.06 21.07 -34.10
N PHE A 8 -8.67 20.43 -33.11
CA PHE A 8 -8.76 20.96 -31.75
C PHE A 8 -7.41 20.94 -31.01
N PHE A 9 -6.58 19.91 -31.23
CA PHE A 9 -5.29 19.77 -30.54
C PHE A 9 -4.14 20.57 -31.16
N LYS A 10 -4.33 21.19 -32.34
CA LYS A 10 -3.31 22.05 -32.95
C LYS A 10 -3.37 23.51 -32.47
N GLY A 11 -4.45 23.92 -31.80
CA GLY A 11 -4.65 25.30 -31.32
C GLY A 11 -4.12 25.60 -29.91
N LEU A 12 -3.84 24.57 -29.10
CA LEU A 12 -3.41 24.75 -27.70
C LEU A 12 -1.87 24.69 -27.52
N GLY A 13 -1.14 24.27 -28.56
CA GLY A 13 0.30 24.01 -28.50
C GLY A 13 1.23 25.22 -28.69
N ALA A 14 0.72 26.45 -28.72
CA ALA A 14 1.52 27.63 -29.09
C ALA A 14 1.46 28.81 -28.11
N ALA A 15 0.94 28.63 -26.88
CA ALA A 15 0.75 29.75 -25.95
C ALA A 15 1.03 29.41 -24.48
N ILE A 16 2.10 28.68 -24.16
CA ILE A 16 2.82 28.82 -22.87
C ILE A 16 4.32 28.66 -23.16
N GLY A 17 4.92 29.68 -23.76
CA GLY A 17 6.35 29.89 -23.76
C GLY A 17 6.77 30.61 -22.48
N MET A 18 7.89 30.17 -21.90
CA MET A 18 8.72 30.88 -20.91
C MET A 18 8.19 31.05 -19.47
N VAL A 19 7.91 29.96 -18.76
CA VAL A 19 8.24 29.85 -17.32
C VAL A 19 8.68 28.41 -17.05
N GLY A 20 9.76 28.24 -16.29
CA GLY A 20 10.63 27.07 -16.24
C GLY A 20 9.95 25.70 -16.08
N LEU A 21 10.40 24.74 -16.90
CA LEU A 21 10.16 23.31 -16.68
C LEU A 21 11.49 22.55 -16.69
N HIS A 22 12.48 23.05 -15.95
CA HIS A 22 13.74 22.35 -15.68
C HIS A 22 13.63 21.34 -14.52
N GLY A 23 12.44 20.79 -14.24
CA GLY A 23 12.21 20.11 -12.96
C GLY A 23 11.13 19.02 -12.93
N PHE A 24 10.77 18.40 -14.04
CA PHE A 24 9.68 17.41 -14.06
C PHE A 24 10.05 16.04 -14.64
N PHE A 25 11.26 15.54 -14.38
CA PHE A 25 11.55 14.09 -14.45
C PHE A 25 12.65 13.72 -13.44
N LYS A 26 12.30 13.75 -12.15
CA LYS A 26 13.02 12.98 -11.13
C LYS A 26 11.99 12.09 -10.44
N GLY A 27 11.53 11.08 -11.16
CA GLY A 27 10.99 9.90 -10.51
C GLY A 27 12.17 9.25 -9.80
N GLU A 28 12.45 9.68 -8.57
CA GLU A 28 13.27 8.89 -7.67
C GLU A 28 12.56 7.54 -7.55
N ILE A 29 13.16 6.52 -8.15
CA ILE A 29 12.88 5.15 -7.74
C ILE A 29 13.29 5.16 -6.27
N ALA A 30 12.32 5.30 -5.38
CA ALA A 30 12.53 5.15 -3.96
C ALA A 30 13.13 3.76 -3.77
N HIS A 31 14.46 3.72 -3.64
CA HIS A 31 15.16 2.55 -3.15
C HIS A 31 14.55 2.30 -1.78
N ALA A 32 13.69 1.28 -1.69
CA ALA A 32 13.09 0.86 -0.44
C ALA A 32 14.22 0.76 0.58
N ALA A 33 14.14 1.57 1.64
CA ALA A 33 15.18 1.62 2.67
C ALA A 33 15.56 0.20 3.06
N GLU A 34 16.87 -0.06 3.14
CA GLU A 34 17.40 -1.40 3.36
C GLU A 34 16.84 -1.96 4.68
N LYS A 35 16.06 -3.05 4.59
CA LYS A 35 15.36 -3.63 5.73
C LYS A 35 16.34 -4.48 6.54
N LYS A 36 16.54 -4.12 7.81
CA LYS A 36 17.41 -4.90 8.69
C LYS A 36 16.80 -6.28 8.97
N PRO A 37 17.57 -7.36 8.78
CA PRO A 37 17.20 -8.69 9.27
C PRO A 37 16.91 -8.66 10.77
N ILE A 38 15.95 -9.48 11.21
CA ILE A 38 15.62 -9.66 12.63
C ILE A 38 16.53 -10.68 13.34
N GLY A 39 17.59 -11.12 12.65
CA GLY A 39 18.53 -12.16 13.05
C GLY A 39 18.68 -13.22 11.96
N GLU A 40 19.85 -13.83 11.86
CA GLU A 40 20.13 -14.86 10.85
C GLU A 40 19.14 -16.03 10.99
N GLY A 41 18.43 -16.35 9.90
CA GLY A 41 17.44 -17.43 9.86
C GLY A 41 16.17 -17.21 10.70
N LYS A 42 16.00 -16.08 11.39
CA LYS A 42 14.85 -15.85 12.29
C LYS A 42 13.65 -15.32 11.54
N VAL A 43 12.46 -15.81 11.91
CA VAL A 43 11.17 -15.23 11.51
C VAL A 43 10.45 -14.67 12.73
N GLY A 44 9.63 -13.64 12.51
CA GLY A 44 8.77 -13.05 13.52
C GLY A 44 7.32 -13.34 13.20
N ILE A 45 6.53 -13.63 14.23
CA ILE A 45 5.09 -13.82 14.14
C ILE A 45 4.47 -13.08 15.31
N GLU A 46 3.52 -12.20 15.02
CA GLU A 46 2.70 -11.55 16.04
C GLU A 46 1.23 -11.76 15.68
N TRP A 47 0.47 -12.31 16.62
CA TRP A 47 -0.97 -12.44 16.50
C TRP A 47 -1.65 -11.12 16.87
N LEU A 48 -2.52 -10.64 16.00
CA LEU A 48 -3.23 -9.37 16.16
C LEU A 48 -4.72 -9.58 16.51
N GLY A 49 -5.14 -10.80 16.82
CA GLY A 49 -6.55 -11.13 17.11
C GLY A 49 -7.30 -11.70 15.92
N HIS A 50 -8.21 -12.65 16.17
CA HIS A 50 -8.92 -13.40 15.12
C HIS A 50 -7.94 -14.03 14.11
N GLY A 51 -8.19 -13.88 12.81
CA GLY A 51 -7.31 -14.31 11.71
C GLY A 51 -6.18 -13.33 11.39
N SER A 52 -6.05 -12.21 12.11
CA SER A 52 -5.06 -11.17 11.81
C SER A 52 -3.67 -11.53 12.34
N PHE A 53 -2.65 -11.51 11.47
CA PHE A 53 -1.26 -11.73 11.85
C PHE A 53 -0.30 -10.73 11.20
N LEU A 54 0.77 -10.40 11.92
CA LEU A 54 1.95 -9.74 11.38
C LEU A 54 3.12 -10.71 11.34
N PHE A 55 3.56 -11.06 10.14
CA PHE A 55 4.78 -11.83 9.92
C PHE A 55 5.95 -10.90 9.61
N THR A 56 7.14 -11.29 10.07
CA THR A 56 8.41 -10.68 9.68
C THR A 56 9.31 -11.76 9.11
N SER A 57 9.67 -11.66 7.83
CA SER A 57 10.58 -12.61 7.17
C SER A 57 12.01 -12.49 7.70
N CYS A 58 12.88 -13.46 7.36
CA CYS A 58 14.30 -13.43 7.69
C CYS A 58 15.03 -12.17 7.21
N LYS A 59 14.55 -11.54 6.12
CA LYS A 59 15.11 -10.29 5.57
C LYS A 59 14.37 -9.04 6.06
N GLY A 60 13.58 -9.14 7.12
CA GLY A 60 12.88 -8.00 7.73
C GLY A 60 11.62 -7.54 6.98
N LYS A 61 11.18 -8.21 5.91
CA LYS A 61 9.90 -7.88 5.25
C LYS A 61 8.72 -8.07 6.19
N LYS A 62 7.79 -7.11 6.19
CA LYS A 62 6.58 -7.09 7.00
C LYS A 62 5.39 -7.54 6.17
N ILE A 63 4.70 -8.59 6.60
CA ILE A 63 3.60 -9.21 5.86
C ILE A 63 2.38 -9.23 6.79
N LEU A 64 1.28 -8.64 6.35
CA LEU A 64 0.00 -8.73 7.05
C LEU A 64 -0.84 -9.84 6.43
N LEU A 65 -1.44 -10.67 7.26
CA LEU A 65 -2.45 -11.63 6.88
C LEU A 65 -3.77 -11.20 7.52
N ASP A 66 -4.82 -11.08 6.71
CA ASP A 66 -6.18 -10.71 7.10
C ASP A 66 -6.25 -9.54 8.10
N PRO A 67 -5.63 -8.37 7.81
CA PRO A 67 -5.52 -7.30 8.78
C PRO A 67 -6.87 -6.66 9.10
N TRP A 68 -7.45 -7.07 10.23
CA TRP A 68 -8.57 -6.40 10.89
C TRP A 68 -8.10 -5.69 12.16
N THR A 69 -8.06 -4.34 12.15
CA THR A 69 -7.38 -3.53 13.18
C THR A 69 -8.31 -2.65 13.99
N SER A 70 -9.24 -1.93 13.34
CA SER A 70 -10.00 -0.85 13.99
C SER A 70 -11.03 -1.39 14.99
N THR A 71 -11.86 -2.35 14.57
CA THR A 71 -12.96 -2.92 15.37
C THR A 71 -12.64 -4.29 15.96
N ASN A 72 -11.45 -4.82 15.70
CA ASN A 72 -10.99 -6.07 16.30
C ASN A 72 -10.75 -5.90 17.82
N PRO A 73 -11.49 -6.62 18.68
CA PRO A 73 -11.39 -6.46 20.13
C PRO A 73 -10.05 -6.94 20.69
N LYS A 74 -9.34 -7.82 19.97
CA LYS A 74 -8.05 -8.38 20.38
C LYS A 74 -6.85 -7.71 19.69
N CYS A 75 -7.08 -6.80 18.74
CA CYS A 75 -6.00 -6.04 18.11
C CYS A 75 -5.22 -5.22 19.15
N PRO A 76 -3.89 -5.39 19.24
CA PRO A 76 -3.06 -4.60 20.14
C PRO A 76 -3.22 -3.11 19.85
N GLY A 77 -3.41 -2.30 20.90
CA GLY A 77 -3.68 -0.86 20.75
C GLY A 77 -2.63 -0.08 19.97
N LYS A 78 -1.37 -0.56 19.93
CA LYS A 78 -0.30 0.01 19.10
C LYS A 78 -0.64 0.03 17.60
N TYR A 79 -1.44 -0.92 17.12
CA TYR A 79 -1.78 -1.06 15.70
C TYR A 79 -3.07 -0.34 15.27
N ARG A 80 -3.72 0.39 16.18
CA ARG A 80 -4.93 1.17 15.87
C ARG A 80 -4.64 2.57 15.33
N LYS A 81 -3.36 2.93 15.18
CA LYS A 81 -2.93 4.23 14.67
C LYS A 81 -2.38 4.07 13.26
N LYS A 82 -2.63 5.08 12.42
CA LYS A 82 -2.01 5.23 11.09
C LYS A 82 -0.49 5.08 11.18
N GLY A 83 0.12 4.43 10.20
CA GLY A 83 1.57 4.27 10.17
C GLY A 83 2.19 3.36 11.24
N SER A 84 1.41 2.76 12.16
CA SER A 84 1.91 1.99 13.31
C SER A 84 2.73 0.73 13.00
N PHE A 85 2.58 0.12 11.81
CA PHE A 85 3.39 -1.02 11.39
C PHE A 85 4.81 -0.64 10.95
N GLY A 86 5.11 0.65 10.78
CA GLY A 86 6.37 1.17 10.26
C GLY A 86 6.53 0.94 8.75
N ALA A 87 6.38 -0.31 8.29
CA ALA A 87 6.31 -0.68 6.89
C ALA A 87 5.43 -1.92 6.70
N VAL A 88 4.81 -2.06 5.53
CA VAL A 88 4.10 -3.27 5.11
C VAL A 88 4.50 -3.57 3.66
N ASP A 89 5.14 -4.71 3.42
CA ASP A 89 5.57 -5.15 2.08
C ASP A 89 4.46 -5.85 1.32
N LEU A 90 3.64 -6.62 2.04
CA LEU A 90 2.67 -7.54 1.49
C LEU A 90 1.46 -7.61 2.39
N ILE A 91 0.27 -7.54 1.79
CA ILE A 91 -0.99 -7.88 2.44
C ILE A 91 -1.56 -9.10 1.75
N LEU A 92 -1.93 -10.09 2.55
CA LEU A 92 -2.62 -11.31 2.15
C LEU A 92 -4.04 -11.23 2.71
N TRP A 93 -5.05 -11.33 1.84
CA TRP A 93 -6.44 -11.53 2.26
C TRP A 93 -6.89 -12.93 1.85
N THR A 94 -7.50 -13.65 2.77
CA THR A 94 -8.01 -15.00 2.53
C THR A 94 -9.42 -14.98 1.94
N HIS A 95 -10.29 -14.07 2.40
CA HIS A 95 -11.67 -13.90 1.95
C HIS A 95 -12.28 -12.57 2.42
N GLY A 96 -13.51 -12.27 1.98
CA GLY A 96 -14.17 -10.96 2.11
C GLY A 96 -15.07 -10.74 3.32
N HIS A 97 -14.96 -11.53 4.40
CA HIS A 97 -15.71 -11.22 5.62
C HIS A 97 -15.07 -10.05 6.38
N VAL A 98 -15.89 -9.28 7.11
CA VAL A 98 -15.49 -8.02 7.75
C VAL A 98 -14.45 -8.17 8.87
N ASP A 99 -14.33 -9.37 9.42
CA ASP A 99 -13.32 -9.77 10.40
C ASP A 99 -11.96 -10.16 9.80
N HIS A 100 -11.85 -10.10 8.46
CA HIS A 100 -10.62 -10.31 7.68
C HIS A 100 -10.31 -9.13 6.73
N PHE A 101 -11.36 -8.64 6.07
CA PHE A 101 -11.35 -7.55 5.09
C PHE A 101 -12.34 -6.46 5.51
N MET A 102 -11.89 -5.56 6.38
CA MET A 102 -12.65 -4.36 6.73
C MET A 102 -12.28 -3.23 5.76
N LEU A 103 -13.23 -2.80 4.92
CA LEU A 103 -12.93 -1.86 3.82
C LEU A 103 -12.26 -0.54 4.28
N PRO A 104 -12.65 0.10 5.40
CA PRO A 104 -11.92 1.24 5.94
C PRO A 104 -10.45 0.93 6.30
N ASP A 105 -10.19 -0.18 6.98
CA ASP A 105 -8.83 -0.60 7.37
C ASP A 105 -7.99 -0.89 6.13
N ALA A 106 -8.56 -1.60 5.14
CA ALA A 106 -7.89 -1.91 3.88
C ALA A 106 -7.48 -0.64 3.12
N LYS A 107 -8.39 0.34 2.99
CA LYS A 107 -8.08 1.62 2.34
C LYS A 107 -6.96 2.37 3.05
N GLU A 108 -6.97 2.39 4.38
CA GLU A 108 -5.92 3.03 5.16
C GLU A 108 -4.57 2.35 4.98
N LEU A 109 -4.52 1.02 5.10
CA LEU A 109 -3.28 0.25 4.94
C LEU A 109 -2.67 0.41 3.54
N VAL A 110 -3.52 0.42 2.50
CA VAL A 110 -3.04 0.60 1.11
C VAL A 110 -2.51 2.02 0.90
N ALA A 111 -3.19 3.04 1.43
CA ALA A 111 -2.73 4.41 1.33
C ALA A 111 -1.43 4.66 2.10
N ASP A 112 -1.32 4.12 3.33
CA ASP A 112 -0.18 4.34 4.22
C ASP A 112 1.08 3.62 3.74
N TYR A 113 0.95 2.41 3.18
CA TYR A 113 2.10 1.53 2.95
C TYR A 113 2.37 1.15 1.49
N GLN A 114 1.41 1.36 0.58
CA GLN A 114 1.52 0.95 -0.84
C GLN A 114 2.05 -0.50 -1.00
N PRO A 115 1.47 -1.50 -0.29
CA PRO A 115 1.99 -2.85 -0.26
C PRO A 115 1.68 -3.60 -1.56
N LYS A 116 2.39 -4.69 -1.81
CA LYS A 116 1.88 -5.71 -2.74
C LYS A 116 0.65 -6.36 -2.11
N ILE A 117 -0.39 -6.61 -2.91
CA ILE A 117 -1.62 -7.24 -2.45
C ILE A 117 -1.75 -8.60 -3.15
N VAL A 118 -2.14 -9.63 -2.38
CA VAL A 118 -2.58 -10.92 -2.90
C VAL A 118 -3.91 -11.26 -2.22
N ALA A 119 -4.93 -11.51 -3.01
CA ALA A 119 -6.28 -11.81 -2.55
C ALA A 119 -7.01 -12.69 -3.58
N PRO A 120 -8.12 -13.35 -3.19
CA PRO A 120 -9.03 -13.99 -4.13
C PRO A 120 -9.58 -13.01 -5.17
N TRP A 121 -10.04 -13.56 -6.29
CA TRP A 121 -10.58 -12.79 -7.42
C TRP A 121 -11.73 -11.87 -7.00
N GLU A 122 -12.52 -12.28 -6.01
CA GLU A 122 -13.68 -11.55 -5.50
C GLU A 122 -13.31 -10.24 -4.76
N LEU A 123 -12.05 -10.08 -4.35
CA LEU A 123 -11.53 -8.88 -3.68
C LEU A 123 -10.63 -8.02 -4.59
N SER A 124 -10.46 -8.41 -5.86
CA SER A 124 -9.53 -7.81 -6.83
C SER A 124 -10.09 -6.59 -7.56
#